data_AF-A0A7S1XV71-F1
#
_entry.id   AF-A0A7S1XV71-F1
#
_cell.length_a   1.000
_cell.length_b   1.000
_cell.length_c   1.000
_cell.angle_alpha   90.00
_cell.angle_beta   90.00
_cell.angle_gamma   90.00
#
_symmetry.space_group_name_H-M   'P 1'
#
loop_
_entity.id
_entity.type
_entity.pdbx_description
1 polymer ?
#
loop_
_entity_poly.entity_id
_entity_poly.type
_entity_poly.pdbx_seq_one_letter_code
_entity_poly.pdbx_strand_id
1 'polypeptide(L)'
;MSLACGLPERHFLGLLNGLKRQIFEGDAECSNEFLKQSLFEGDAEAADEVLATAARLLTRAAKENWDLGTLETHLSALDIAPAHAQVFGRFWRKEAAKIHQILYESVRWSGALDSFRWRVDMQAASAGDMQGVSEPSAICEFTVRRGVGGATPGTVRLELSRDQMTELFSVVDAIDEKMAQT
;
A
#
# COMPACT_ATOMS: atom_id res chain seq x y z
N MET A 1 20.73 0.75 18.96
CA MET A 1 19.70 1.54 18.27
C MET A 1 19.31 2.63 19.23
N SER A 2 19.75 3.85 18.98
CA SER A 2 19.43 4.99 19.84
C SER A 2 18.37 5.88 19.19
N LEU A 3 17.51 6.47 20.02
CA LEU A 3 16.63 7.59 19.68
C LEU A 3 17.06 8.86 20.43
N ALA A 4 18.22 8.83 21.11
CA ALA A 4 18.78 9.99 21.77
C ALA A 4 19.13 11.03 20.70
N CYS A 5 18.49 12.19 20.81
CA CYS A 5 18.74 13.31 19.92
C CYS A 5 18.70 14.61 20.72
N GLY A 6 19.45 15.61 20.27
CA GLY A 6 19.43 16.96 20.86
C GLY A 6 18.19 17.77 20.49
N LEU A 7 17.18 17.16 19.85
CA LEU A 7 16.02 17.88 19.35
C LEU A 7 15.12 18.38 20.49
N PRO A 8 14.62 19.62 20.41
CA PRO A 8 13.50 20.06 21.22
C PRO A 8 12.27 19.16 21.03
N GLU A 9 11.46 18.98 22.08
CA GLU A 9 10.23 18.15 22.05
C GLU A 9 9.30 18.50 20.89
N ARG A 10 9.19 19.79 20.55
CA ARG A 10 8.39 20.27 19.42
C ARG A 10 8.92 19.76 18.08
N HIS A 11 10.23 19.76 17.88
CA HIS A 11 10.86 19.23 16.67
C HIS A 11 10.75 17.71 16.62
N PHE A 12 10.84 17.02 17.76
CA PHE A 12 10.59 15.58 17.83
C PHE A 12 9.13 15.22 17.48
N LEU A 13 8.16 16.01 17.91
CA LEU A 13 6.77 15.85 17.44
C LEU A 13 6.65 16.12 15.94
N GLY A 14 7.37 17.13 15.43
CA GLY A 14 7.45 17.42 14.00
C GLY A 14 8.01 16.24 13.20
N LEU A 15 9.06 15.60 13.70
CA LEU A 15 9.66 14.39 13.15
C LEU A 15 8.62 13.26 13.03
N LEU A 16 7.89 12.95 14.11
CA LEU A 16 6.88 11.89 14.08
C LEU A 16 5.74 12.17 13.09
N ASN A 17 5.30 13.43 12.98
CA ASN A 17 4.29 13.83 12.00
C ASN A 17 4.82 13.76 10.57
N GLY A 18 6.08 14.16 10.35
CA GLY A 18 6.76 14.02 9.06
C GLY A 18 6.88 12.57 8.63
N LEU A 19 7.35 11.70 9.52
CA LEU A 19 7.44 10.26 9.27
C LEU A 19 6.07 9.64 9.00
N LYS A 20 5.01 10.10 9.69
CA LYS A 20 3.64 9.65 9.38
C LYS A 20 3.24 9.99 7.95
N ARG A 21 3.45 11.25 7.52
CA ARG A 21 3.14 11.73 6.17
C ARG A 21 3.91 10.94 5.11
N GLN A 22 5.19 10.71 5.36
CA GLN A 22 6.08 10.01 4.45
C GLN A 22 5.75 8.51 4.35
N ILE A 23 5.57 7.82 5.48
CA ILE A 23 5.45 6.34 5.52
C ILE A 23 4.03 5.88 5.21
N PHE A 24 3.01 6.58 5.72
CA PHE A 24 1.63 6.12 5.63
C PHE A 24 0.79 6.94 4.64
N GLU A 25 0.99 8.26 4.55
CA GLU A 25 0.16 9.12 3.70
C GLU A 25 0.71 9.26 2.26
N GLY A 26 1.90 8.72 1.98
CA GLY A 26 2.50 8.70 0.64
C GLY A 26 2.92 10.08 0.14
N ASP A 27 3.19 11.02 1.05
CA ASP A 27 3.53 12.39 0.72
C ASP A 27 4.96 12.51 0.17
N ALA A 28 5.07 12.69 -1.15
CA ALA A 28 6.35 12.78 -1.85
C ALA A 28 7.17 14.04 -1.50
N GLU A 29 6.53 15.10 -0.99
CA GLU A 29 7.24 16.32 -0.57
C GLU A 29 7.93 16.12 0.79
N CYS A 30 7.45 15.19 1.60
CA CYS A 30 7.99 14.90 2.93
C CYS A 30 9.14 13.88 2.86
N SER A 31 10.27 14.26 2.25
CA SER A 31 11.46 13.41 2.14
C SER A 31 12.32 13.40 3.41
N ASN A 32 13.20 12.39 3.56
CA ASN A 32 14.19 12.37 4.64
C ASN A 32 15.09 13.62 4.61
N GLU A 33 15.45 14.10 3.42
CA GLU A 33 16.28 15.30 3.24
C GLU A 33 15.55 16.55 3.73
N PHE A 34 14.25 16.66 3.43
CA PHE A 34 13.40 17.74 3.93
C PHE A 34 13.32 17.73 5.46
N LEU A 35 13.12 16.56 6.08
CA LEU A 35 13.07 16.43 7.54
C LEU A 35 14.42 16.77 8.19
N LYS A 36 15.54 16.35 7.61
CA LYS A 36 16.88 16.73 8.08
C LYS A 36 17.11 18.24 8.04
N GLN A 37 16.83 18.86 6.89
CA GLN A 37 17.02 20.30 6.72
C GLN A 37 16.11 21.12 7.64
N SER A 38 14.88 20.67 7.85
CA SER A 38 13.88 21.39 8.64
C SER A 38 14.05 21.23 10.15
N LEU A 39 14.65 20.11 10.62
CA LEU A 39 14.65 19.77 12.05
C LEU A 39 16.05 19.71 12.68
N PHE A 40 17.11 19.44 11.90
CA PHE A 40 18.45 19.14 12.43
C PHE A 40 19.53 20.16 12.06
N GLU A 41 19.20 21.26 11.36
CA GLU A 41 20.09 22.39 11.06
C GLU A 41 21.51 22.05 10.52
N GLY A 42 21.73 20.82 9.99
CA GLY A 42 23.01 20.38 9.42
C GLY A 42 23.74 19.26 10.17
N ASP A 43 23.25 18.77 11.32
CA ASP A 43 23.81 17.58 11.98
C ASP A 43 23.31 16.29 11.28
N ALA A 44 24.01 15.90 10.21
CA ALA A 44 23.55 14.85 9.31
C ALA A 44 23.65 13.43 9.91
N GLU A 45 24.69 13.16 10.71
CA GLU A 45 24.99 11.81 11.20
C GLU A 45 24.02 11.36 12.30
N ALA A 46 23.78 12.24 13.29
CA ALA A 46 22.79 11.98 14.34
C ALA A 46 21.35 11.97 13.79
N ALA A 47 21.07 12.78 12.78
CA ALA A 47 19.75 12.82 12.15
C ALA A 47 19.38 11.50 11.46
N ASP A 48 20.33 10.86 10.78
CA ASP A 48 20.10 9.61 10.07
C ASP A 48 19.72 8.45 10.99
N GLU A 49 20.47 8.25 12.08
CA GLU A 49 20.16 7.17 13.03
C GLU A 49 18.79 7.38 13.69
N VAL A 50 18.47 8.62 14.07
CA VAL A 50 17.21 8.97 14.72
C VAL A 50 16.03 8.79 13.77
N LEU A 51 16.14 9.27 12.53
CA LEU A 51 15.14 9.07 11.48
C LEU A 51 14.89 7.58 11.24
N ALA A 52 15.95 6.81 11.01
CA ALA A 52 15.85 5.38 10.72
C ALA A 52 15.23 4.61 11.89
N THR A 53 15.64 4.93 13.12
CA THR A 53 15.14 4.25 14.32
C THR A 53 13.69 4.61 14.60
N ALA A 54 13.31 5.89 14.48
CA ALA A 54 11.93 6.35 14.68
C ALA A 54 10.99 5.79 13.60
N ALA A 55 11.42 5.81 12.33
CA ALA A 55 10.67 5.25 11.21
C ALA A 55 10.44 3.73 11.39
N ARG A 56 11.49 3.00 11.77
CA ARG A 56 11.39 1.55 12.02
C ARG A 56 10.44 1.25 13.18
N LEU A 57 10.56 1.97 14.29
CA LEU A 57 9.70 1.77 15.46
C LEU A 57 8.24 2.07 15.12
N LEU A 58 7.98 3.20 14.44
CA LEU A 58 6.64 3.60 14.04
C LEU A 58 6.01 2.61 13.05
N THR A 59 6.78 2.15 12.06
CA THR A 59 6.32 1.13 11.10
C THR A 59 6.00 -0.18 11.80
N ARG A 60 6.86 -0.60 12.73
CA ARG A 60 6.67 -1.83 13.49
C ARG A 60 5.43 -1.76 14.38
N ALA A 61 5.29 -0.67 15.14
CA ALA A 61 4.13 -0.42 15.99
C ALA A 61 2.82 -0.46 15.19
N ALA A 62 2.83 0.13 13.99
CA ALA A 62 1.67 0.16 13.11
C ALA A 62 1.35 -1.21 12.49
N LYS A 63 2.35 -1.96 12.03
CA LYS A 63 2.15 -3.30 11.43
C LYS A 63 1.72 -4.35 12.44
N GLU A 64 2.26 -4.27 13.65
CA GLU A 64 1.95 -5.20 14.75
C GLU A 64 0.74 -4.75 15.59
N ASN A 65 0.08 -3.64 15.22
CA ASN A 65 -1.11 -3.09 15.89
C ASN A 65 -0.89 -2.88 17.40
N TRP A 66 0.23 -2.24 17.76
CA TRP A 66 0.59 -2.03 19.17
C TRP A 66 -0.39 -1.09 19.88
N ASP A 67 -0.77 -1.46 21.10
CA ASP A 67 -1.38 -0.54 22.05
C ASP A 67 -0.33 0.39 22.69
N LEU A 68 -0.80 1.34 23.51
CA LEU A 68 0.09 2.31 24.15
C LEU A 68 1.08 1.64 25.12
N GLY A 69 0.65 0.62 25.87
CA GLY A 69 1.51 -0.06 26.86
C GLY A 69 2.64 -0.84 26.20
N THR A 70 2.35 -1.49 25.08
CA THR A 70 3.35 -2.19 24.26
C THR A 70 4.37 -1.20 23.69
N LEU A 71 3.90 -0.06 23.16
CA LEU A 71 4.79 1.00 22.68
C LEU A 71 5.69 1.54 23.79
N GLU A 72 5.14 1.87 24.97
CA GLU A 72 5.91 2.40 26.11
C GLU A 72 6.97 1.39 26.61
N THR A 73 6.65 0.09 26.56
CA THR A 73 7.61 -0.99 26.88
C THR A 73 8.76 -1.04 25.86
N HIS A 74 8.47 -0.86 24.57
CA HIS A 74 9.51 -0.79 23.56
C HIS A 74 10.34 0.49 23.62
N LEU A 75 9.73 1.63 23.97
CA LEU A 75 10.42 2.90 24.17
C LEU A 75 11.37 2.85 25.37
N SER A 76 11.00 2.18 26.47
CA SER A 76 11.86 2.07 27.65
C SER A 76 13.11 1.20 27.44
N ALA A 77 13.08 0.32 26.45
CA ALA A 77 14.22 -0.48 26.03
C ALA A 77 15.17 0.27 25.07
N LEU A 78 14.78 1.45 24.59
CA LEU A 78 15.59 2.29 23.72
C LEU A 78 16.30 3.38 24.53
N ASP A 79 17.46 3.79 24.03
CA ASP A 79 18.12 4.99 24.51
C ASP A 79 17.36 6.22 23.98
N ILE A 80 16.44 6.76 24.78
CA ILE A 80 15.57 7.89 24.43
C ILE A 80 15.37 8.80 25.66
N ALA A 81 15.32 10.11 25.44
CA ALA A 81 15.01 11.03 26.53
C ALA A 81 13.56 10.82 27.03
N PRO A 82 13.30 10.85 28.36
CA PRO A 82 11.96 10.64 28.91
C PRO A 82 10.89 11.59 28.33
N ALA A 83 11.29 12.84 28.03
CA ALA A 83 10.43 13.82 27.38
C ALA A 83 10.02 13.38 25.96
N HIS A 84 10.96 12.88 25.16
CA HIS A 84 10.65 12.36 23.81
C HIS A 84 9.79 11.11 23.85
N ALA A 85 10.03 10.20 24.80
CA ALA A 85 9.16 9.04 25.01
C ALA A 85 7.72 9.46 25.32
N GLN A 86 7.53 10.47 26.18
CA GLN A 86 6.21 11.02 26.47
C GLN A 86 5.54 11.66 25.24
N VAL A 87 6.31 12.40 24.43
CA VAL A 87 5.84 12.98 23.16
C VAL A 87 5.41 11.87 22.19
N PHE A 88 6.18 10.79 22.06
CA PHE A 88 5.83 9.64 21.23
C PHE A 88 4.54 8.98 21.71
N GLY A 89 4.41 8.70 23.01
CA GLY A 89 3.19 8.11 23.57
C GLY A 89 1.94 8.99 23.33
N ARG A 90 2.06 10.31 23.47
CA ARG A 90 0.97 11.26 23.16
C ARG A 90 0.62 11.26 21.67
N PHE A 91 1.63 11.25 20.80
CA PHE A 91 1.44 11.14 19.35
C PHE A 91 0.71 9.84 18.99
N TRP A 92 1.17 8.70 19.51
CA TRP A 92 0.59 7.39 19.23
C TRP A 92 -0.86 7.29 19.69
N ARG A 93 -1.16 7.73 20.92
CA ARG A 93 -2.53 7.77 21.45
C ARG A 93 -3.50 8.52 20.52
N LYS A 94 -3.02 9.55 19.83
CA LYS A 94 -3.84 10.38 18.94
C LYS A 94 -3.94 9.82 17.51
N GLU A 95 -2.83 9.33 16.96
CA GLU A 95 -2.72 9.03 15.52
C GLU A 95 -2.80 7.53 15.20
N ALA A 96 -2.61 6.61 16.16
CA ALA A 96 -2.56 5.16 15.93
C ALA A 96 -3.78 4.63 15.16
N ALA A 97 -4.99 5.03 15.55
CA ALA A 97 -6.23 4.61 14.89
C ALA A 97 -6.26 5.02 13.41
N LYS A 98 -5.80 6.22 13.08
CA LYS A 98 -5.73 6.71 11.70
C LYS A 98 -4.65 5.97 10.91
N ILE A 99 -3.48 5.78 11.51
CA ILE A 99 -2.37 5.03 10.88
C ILE A 99 -2.82 3.61 10.55
N HIS A 100 -3.49 2.92 11.48
CA HIS A 100 -4.03 1.59 11.24
C HIS A 100 -5.12 1.58 10.19
N GLN A 101 -6.00 2.60 10.16
CA GLN A 101 -7.00 2.73 9.11
C GLN A 101 -6.35 2.89 7.73
N ILE A 102 -5.34 3.74 7.59
CA ILE A 102 -4.59 3.93 6.34
C ILE A 102 -3.93 2.61 5.91
N LEU A 103 -3.26 1.92 6.84
CA LEU A 103 -2.65 0.62 6.54
C LEU A 103 -3.72 -0.39 6.11
N TYR A 104 -4.83 -0.50 6.83
CA TYR A 104 -5.93 -1.38 6.48
C TYR A 104 -6.48 -1.08 5.08
N GLU A 105 -6.70 0.19 4.74
CA GLU A 105 -7.13 0.61 3.41
C GLU A 105 -6.09 0.30 2.33
N SER A 106 -4.79 0.35 2.65
CA SER A 106 -3.71 0.01 1.71
C SER A 106 -3.62 -1.48 1.39
N VAL A 107 -3.95 -2.36 2.35
CA VAL A 107 -3.96 -3.82 2.14
C VAL A 107 -5.33 -4.39 1.78
N ARG A 108 -6.41 -3.62 1.99
CA ARG A 108 -7.76 -4.01 1.59
C ARG A 108 -7.87 -3.91 0.07
N TRP A 109 -7.64 -5.03 -0.62
CA TRP A 109 -7.97 -5.31 -2.04
C TRP A 109 -8.32 -4.04 -2.82
N SER A 110 -7.30 -3.24 -3.12
CA SER A 110 -7.43 -1.97 -3.85
C SER A 110 -7.65 -2.18 -5.36
N GLY A 111 -7.94 -3.42 -5.75
CA GLY A 111 -8.39 -3.82 -7.06
C GLY A 111 -9.37 -4.96 -6.85
N ALA A 112 -10.66 -4.74 -7.09
CA ALA A 112 -11.64 -5.82 -7.12
C ALA A 112 -12.25 -5.87 -8.52
N LEU A 113 -12.37 -7.08 -9.07
CA LEU A 113 -13.21 -7.27 -10.25
C LEU A 113 -14.65 -6.94 -9.84
N ASP A 114 -15.17 -5.85 -10.38
CA ASP A 114 -16.51 -5.34 -10.09
C ASP A 114 -17.56 -6.04 -10.95
N SER A 115 -17.27 -6.22 -12.24
CA SER A 115 -18.14 -6.92 -13.17
C SER A 115 -17.36 -7.64 -14.25
N PHE A 116 -17.85 -8.80 -14.68
CA PHE A 116 -17.45 -9.49 -15.90
C PHE A 116 -18.65 -9.60 -16.84
N ARG A 117 -18.53 -9.07 -18.05
CA ARG A 117 -19.53 -9.20 -19.12
C ARG A 117 -18.87 -9.82 -20.33
N TRP A 118 -19.57 -10.72 -21.02
CA TRP A 118 -19.06 -11.32 -22.23
C TRP A 118 -20.15 -11.47 -23.27
N ARG A 119 -19.73 -11.54 -24.53
CA ARG A 119 -20.57 -11.98 -25.65
C ARG A 119 -19.71 -12.77 -26.64
N VAL A 120 -20.34 -13.66 -27.38
CA VAL A 120 -19.70 -14.41 -28.47
C VAL A 120 -20.25 -13.90 -29.79
N ASP A 121 -19.35 -13.41 -30.63
CA ASP A 121 -19.63 -12.90 -31.96
C ASP A 121 -19.12 -13.92 -33.00
N MET A 122 -19.79 -13.97 -34.15
CA MET A 122 -19.39 -14.81 -35.28
C MET A 122 -18.82 -13.88 -36.35
N GLN A 123 -17.53 -14.03 -36.68
CA GLN A 123 -16.94 -13.19 -37.73
C GLN A 123 -17.47 -13.65 -39.10
N ALA A 124 -17.97 -12.71 -39.89
CA ALA A 124 -18.44 -13.02 -41.25
C ALA A 124 -17.25 -13.40 -42.12
N ALA A 125 -17.34 -14.53 -42.83
CA ALA A 125 -16.33 -14.92 -43.80
C ALA A 125 -16.18 -13.81 -44.86
N SER A 126 -14.93 -13.41 -45.14
CA SER A 126 -14.64 -12.40 -46.15
C SER A 126 -15.15 -12.87 -47.51
N ALA A 127 -15.72 -11.96 -48.31
CA ALA A 127 -16.42 -12.28 -49.57
C ALA A 127 -15.57 -12.97 -50.68
N GLY A 128 -14.29 -13.28 -50.41
CA GLY A 128 -13.39 -14.03 -51.28
C GLY A 128 -13.10 -15.47 -50.85
N ASP A 129 -13.46 -15.89 -49.63
CA ASP A 129 -13.17 -17.23 -49.11
C ASP A 129 -14.38 -18.17 -49.29
N MET A 130 -14.45 -18.85 -50.44
CA MET A 130 -15.50 -19.85 -50.74
C MET A 130 -15.51 -21.08 -49.79
N GLN A 131 -14.53 -21.20 -48.89
CA GLN A 131 -14.44 -22.25 -47.87
C GLN A 131 -14.28 -21.70 -46.44
N GLY A 132 -14.40 -20.39 -46.24
CA GLY A 132 -14.14 -19.74 -44.94
C GLY A 132 -15.19 -20.12 -43.90
N VAL A 133 -14.83 -20.98 -42.95
CA VAL A 133 -15.64 -21.26 -41.77
C VAL A 133 -15.58 -20.03 -40.88
N SER A 134 -16.74 -19.41 -40.60
CA SER A 134 -16.79 -18.32 -39.62
C SER A 134 -16.29 -18.79 -38.26
N GLU A 135 -15.20 -18.21 -37.78
CA GLU A 135 -14.67 -18.54 -36.46
C GLU A 135 -15.37 -17.71 -35.38
N PRO A 136 -15.84 -18.35 -34.29
CA PRO A 136 -16.43 -17.65 -33.16
C PRO A 136 -15.35 -16.96 -32.33
N SER A 137 -15.61 -15.72 -31.93
CA SER A 137 -14.73 -14.90 -31.10
C SER A 137 -15.49 -14.38 -29.87
N ALA A 138 -14.86 -14.42 -28.69
CA ALA A 138 -15.44 -13.94 -27.45
C ALA A 138 -14.94 -12.52 -27.13
N ILE A 139 -15.85 -11.58 -26.93
CA ILE A 139 -15.52 -10.25 -26.42
C ILE A 139 -15.84 -10.23 -24.94
N CYS A 140 -14.80 -10.05 -24.13
CA CYS A 140 -14.85 -10.03 -22.68
C CYS A 140 -14.59 -8.61 -22.17
N GLU A 141 -15.39 -8.15 -21.23
CA GLU A 141 -15.27 -6.86 -20.56
C GLU A 141 -15.15 -7.07 -19.04
N PHE A 142 -14.08 -6.56 -18.47
CA PHE A 142 -13.79 -6.57 -17.04
C PHE A 142 -13.84 -5.15 -16.52
N THR A 143 -14.65 -4.90 -15.50
CA THR A 143 -14.62 -3.64 -14.75
C THR A 143 -13.82 -3.89 -13.48
N VAL A 144 -12.72 -3.17 -13.29
CA VAL A 144 -11.91 -3.26 -12.08
C VAL A 144 -12.14 -2.00 -11.26
N ARG A 145 -12.66 -2.18 -10.05
CA ARG A 145 -12.75 -1.12 -9.05
C ARG A 145 -11.36 -0.89 -8.49
N ARG A 146 -10.80 0.29 -8.72
CA ARG A 146 -9.56 0.72 -8.06
C ARG A 146 -9.86 1.19 -6.65
N GLY A 147 -8.92 0.98 -5.74
CA GLY A 147 -9.00 1.34 -4.34
C GLY A 147 -8.85 2.85 -4.11
N VAL A 148 -8.67 3.23 -2.84
CA VAL A 148 -8.66 4.63 -2.40
C VAL A 148 -7.64 5.44 -3.22
N GLY A 149 -8.13 6.48 -3.92
CA GLY A 149 -7.35 7.34 -4.81
C GLY A 149 -7.59 7.15 -6.31
N GLY A 150 -8.27 6.08 -6.74
CA GLY A 150 -8.63 5.84 -8.14
C GLY A 150 -10.05 6.33 -8.47
N ALA A 151 -10.19 7.54 -9.00
CA ALA A 151 -11.49 8.18 -9.21
C ALA A 151 -12.38 7.55 -10.31
N THR A 152 -11.92 6.54 -11.05
CA THR A 152 -12.73 5.85 -12.07
C THR A 152 -12.43 4.34 -12.11
N PRO A 153 -13.47 3.48 -12.19
CA PRO A 153 -13.29 2.07 -12.50
C PRO A 153 -12.57 1.93 -13.85
N GLY A 154 -11.53 1.11 -13.90
CA GLY A 154 -10.86 0.79 -15.16
C GLY A 154 -11.64 -0.30 -15.87
N THR A 155 -12.08 -0.07 -17.11
CA THR A 155 -12.66 -1.10 -17.96
C THR A 155 -11.60 -1.66 -18.89
N VAL A 156 -11.40 -2.97 -18.86
CA VAL A 156 -10.53 -3.71 -19.78
C VAL A 156 -11.40 -4.54 -20.71
N ARG A 157 -11.20 -4.40 -22.01
CA ARG A 157 -11.88 -5.21 -23.04
C ARG A 157 -10.86 -6.04 -23.78
N LEU A 158 -11.17 -7.32 -23.94
CA LEU A 158 -10.33 -8.29 -24.64
C LEU A 158 -11.21 -9.03 -25.65
N GLU A 159 -10.65 -9.29 -26.82
CA GLU A 159 -11.20 -10.24 -27.78
C GLU A 159 -10.36 -11.51 -27.71
N LEU A 160 -11.01 -12.66 -27.52
CA LEU A 160 -10.38 -13.94 -27.25
C LEU A 160 -10.90 -14.99 -28.23
N SER A 161 -9.98 -15.70 -28.87
CA SER A 161 -10.30 -16.93 -29.59
C SER A 161 -10.69 -18.05 -28.61
N ARG A 162 -11.22 -19.15 -29.15
CA ARG A 162 -11.50 -20.36 -28.36
C ARG A 162 -10.29 -20.82 -27.56
N ASP A 163 -9.13 -20.92 -28.21
CA ASP A 163 -7.92 -21.46 -27.60
C ASP A 163 -7.43 -20.55 -26.46
N GLN A 164 -7.47 -19.23 -26.68
CA GLN A 164 -7.11 -18.24 -25.66
C GLN A 164 -8.07 -18.27 -24.46
N MET A 165 -9.36 -18.49 -24.71
CA MET A 165 -10.36 -18.62 -23.65
C MET A 165 -10.14 -19.91 -22.83
N THR A 166 -9.83 -21.03 -23.48
CA THR A 166 -9.50 -22.29 -22.82
C THR A 166 -8.23 -22.17 -21.97
N GLU A 167 -7.19 -21.50 -22.48
CA GLU A 167 -5.98 -21.22 -21.70
C GLU A 167 -6.30 -20.37 -20.46
N LEU A 168 -7.10 -19.30 -20.62
CA LEU A 168 -7.50 -18.45 -19.49
C LEU A 168 -8.22 -19.24 -18.39
N PHE A 169 -9.18 -20.10 -18.76
CA PHE A 169 -9.88 -20.93 -17.77
C PHE A 169 -8.95 -21.91 -17.05
N SER A 170 -7.98 -22.50 -17.76
CA SER A 170 -7.01 -23.39 -17.12
C SER A 170 -6.18 -22.71 -16.04
N VAL A 171 -5.87 -21.41 -16.21
CA VAL A 171 -5.17 -20.61 -15.20
C VAL A 171 -6.06 -20.36 -13.99
N VAL A 172 -7.35 -20.08 -14.20
CA VAL A 172 -8.31 -19.87 -13.12
C VAL A 172 -8.50 -21.16 -12.31
N ASP A 173 -8.68 -22.30 -12.98
CA ASP A 173 -8.82 -23.61 -12.33
C ASP A 173 -7.58 -23.94 -11.47
N ALA A 174 -6.37 -23.68 -11.99
CA ALA A 174 -5.14 -23.89 -11.24
C ALA A 174 -5.01 -22.97 -10.01
N ILE A 175 -5.59 -21.76 -10.06
CA ILE A 175 -5.67 -20.87 -8.89
C ILE A 175 -6.64 -21.44 -7.86
N ASP A 176 -7.83 -21.88 -8.29
CA ASP A 176 -8.86 -22.45 -7.41
C ASP A 176 -8.34 -23.73 -6.72
N GLU A 177 -7.63 -24.60 -7.45
CA GLU A 177 -7.00 -25.79 -6.88
C GLU A 177 -5.99 -25.46 -5.78
N LYS A 178 -5.16 -24.42 -5.99
CA LYS A 178 -4.19 -23.98 -4.98
C LYS A 178 -4.87 -23.36 -3.76
N MET A 179 -5.95 -22.61 -3.95
CA MET A 179 -6.70 -22.03 -2.84
C MET A 179 -7.41 -23.09 -2.01
N ALA A 180 -7.91 -24.17 -2.62
CA ALA A 180 -8.57 -25.27 -1.91
C ALA A 180 -7.62 -26.11 -1.02
N GLN A 181 -6.30 -25.97 -1.19
CA GLN A 181 -5.28 -26.68 -0.42
C GLN A 181 -4.75 -25.89 0.79
N THR A 182 -5.23 -24.65 0.98
CA THR A 182 -4.82 -23.75 2.07
C THR A 182 -5.87 -23.74 3.17
#